data_AF-A0A6A3C945-F1
#
_entry.id   AF-A0A6A3C945-F1
#
_cell.length_a   1.000
_cell.length_b   1.000
_cell.length_c   1.000
_cell.angle_alpha   90.00
_cell.angle_beta   90.00
_cell.angle_gamma   90.00
#
_symmetry.space_group_name_H-M   'P 1'
#
loop_
_entity.id
_entity.type
_entity.pdbx_description
1 polymer ?
#
loop_
_entity_poly.entity_id
_entity_poly.type
_entity_poly.pdbx_seq_one_letter_code
_entity_poly.pdbx_strand_id
1 'polypeptide(L)'
;MTSFVASANSIVYEGDAYLSHRNMELNTVDCLCRVGQAVYSEPIHIWDSYTGALADFTTQFSFTLNARNATIYGNRFAFFLATVGYQMLDIKLNYDRIM
;
A
#
# COMPACT_ATOMS: atom_id res chain seq x y z
N MET A 1 -11.15 6.44 -16.35
CA MET A 1 -9.96 5.86 -15.70
C MET A 1 -9.00 7.00 -15.41
N THR A 2 -8.85 7.38 -14.14
CA THR A 2 -7.83 8.35 -13.71
C THR A 2 -6.50 7.59 -13.58
N SER A 3 -5.39 8.20 -13.99
CA SER A 3 -4.07 7.56 -13.93
C SER A 3 -3.26 8.12 -12.76
N PHE A 4 -2.49 7.28 -12.08
CA PHE A 4 -1.52 7.77 -11.11
C PHE A 4 -0.44 8.56 -11.83
N VAL A 5 -0.28 9.83 -11.46
CA VAL A 5 0.85 10.65 -11.87
C VAL A 5 1.87 10.55 -10.75
N ALA A 6 3.14 10.39 -11.10
CA ALA A 6 4.24 10.63 -10.17
C ALA A 6 4.30 12.14 -9.81
N SER A 7 3.27 12.68 -9.17
CA SER A 7 3.44 13.89 -8.38
C SER A 7 4.19 13.44 -7.15
N ALA A 8 5.50 13.71 -7.14
CA ALA A 8 6.52 13.04 -6.31
C ALA A 8 6.31 13.07 -4.79
N ASN A 9 5.24 13.67 -4.26
CA ASN A 9 5.13 14.01 -2.85
C ASN A 9 3.85 13.54 -2.13
N SER A 10 2.88 12.91 -2.79
CA SER A 10 1.60 12.55 -2.13
C SER A 10 1.48 11.09 -1.67
N ILE A 11 2.29 10.18 -2.21
CA ILE A 11 2.23 8.75 -1.88
C ILE A 11 3.63 8.23 -1.57
N VAL A 12 3.79 7.66 -0.39
CA VAL A 12 4.99 6.96 0.07
C VAL A 12 4.83 5.47 -0.22
N TYR A 13 5.81 4.87 -0.89
CA TYR A 13 5.85 3.45 -1.19
C TYR A 13 6.79 2.75 -0.22
N GLU A 14 6.34 1.66 0.39
CA GLU A 14 7.10 0.88 1.37
C GLU A 14 7.10 -0.62 1.00
N GLY A 15 8.12 -1.34 1.46
CA GLY A 15 8.34 -2.75 1.12
C GLY A 15 8.60 -2.92 -0.37
N ASP A 16 7.87 -3.84 -1.00
CA ASP A 16 7.97 -4.11 -2.44
C ASP A 16 7.06 -3.26 -3.33
N ALA A 17 6.38 -2.26 -2.75
CA ALA A 17 5.52 -1.39 -3.52
C ALA A 17 6.35 -0.41 -4.37
N TYR A 18 5.95 -0.20 -5.61
CA TYR A 18 6.56 0.79 -6.50
C TYR A 18 5.58 1.31 -7.54
N LEU A 19 5.91 2.45 -8.14
CA LEU A 19 5.17 3.00 -9.26
C LEU A 19 5.70 2.41 -10.57
N SER A 20 4.85 1.68 -11.28
CA SER A 20 5.14 1.13 -12.61
C SER A 20 4.32 1.88 -13.65
N HIS A 21 4.98 2.75 -14.42
CA HIS A 21 4.36 3.64 -15.40
C HIS A 21 3.28 4.56 -14.80
N ARG A 22 2.03 4.06 -14.73
CA ARG A 22 0.84 4.76 -14.23
C ARG A 22 0.01 3.90 -13.28
N ASN A 23 0.55 2.75 -12.88
CA ASN A 23 -0.08 1.81 -11.96
C ASN A 23 0.79 1.69 -10.71
N MET A 24 0.15 1.69 -9.55
CA MET A 24 0.76 1.31 -8.29
C MET A 24 0.81 -0.21 -8.24
N GLU A 25 2.02 -0.76 -8.19
CA GLU A 25 2.23 -2.19 -7.99
C GLU A 25 2.62 -2.41 -6.53
N LEU A 26 1.83 -3.21 -5.80
CA LEU A 26 2.05 -3.48 -4.37
C LEU A 26 2.93 -4.70 -4.13
N ASN A 27 3.05 -5.58 -5.12
CA ASN A 27 3.89 -6.78 -5.07
C ASN A 27 4.19 -7.29 -6.48
N THR A 28 5.19 -8.17 -6.57
CA THR A 28 5.56 -8.88 -7.80
C THR A 28 5.21 -10.36 -7.69
N VAL A 29 4.82 -10.98 -8.80
CA VAL A 29 4.45 -12.42 -8.86
C VAL A 29 5.66 -13.36 -8.69
N ASP A 30 6.87 -12.82 -8.81
CA ASP A 30 8.10 -13.62 -8.90
C ASP A 30 8.56 -14.20 -7.54
N CYS A 31 7.90 -13.86 -6.43
CA CYS A 31 8.22 -14.38 -5.09
C CYS A 31 6.98 -14.45 -4.19
N LEU A 32 6.85 -15.54 -3.41
CA LEU A 32 5.65 -15.84 -2.60
C LEU A 32 5.53 -15.03 -1.29
N CYS A 33 6.58 -14.30 -0.89
CA CYS A 33 6.67 -13.61 0.40
C CYS A 33 6.94 -12.12 0.24
N ARG A 34 6.32 -11.48 -0.76
CA ARG A 34 6.41 -10.02 -0.94
C ARG A 34 5.26 -9.32 -0.24
N VAL A 35 5.60 -8.26 0.47
CA VAL A 35 4.64 -7.34 1.06
C VAL A 35 5.05 -5.94 0.63
N GLY A 36 4.10 -5.17 0.15
CA GLY A 36 4.30 -3.77 -0.16
C GLY A 36 3.02 -3.00 0.13
N GLN A 37 3.20 -1.76 0.51
CA GLN A 37 2.09 -0.84 0.75
C GLN A 37 2.40 0.52 0.18
N ALA A 38 1.34 1.28 -0.09
CA ALA A 38 1.43 2.66 -0.48
C ALA A 38 0.54 3.49 0.44
N VAL A 39 1.12 4.55 1.00
CA VAL A 39 0.52 5.37 2.05
C VAL A 39 0.44 6.81 1.58
N TYR A 40 -0.69 7.46 1.78
CA TYR A 40 -0.82 8.89 1.51
C TYR A 40 0.08 9.67 2.49
N SER A 41 0.90 10.58 1.98
CA SER A 41 1.98 11.22 2.75
C SER A 41 1.47 12.20 3.81
N GLU A 42 0.27 12.74 3.64
CA GLU A 42 -0.31 13.70 4.58
C GLU A 42 -1.29 13.02 5.55
N PRO A 43 -1.24 13.34 6.85
CA PRO A 43 -2.21 12.86 7.82
C PRO A 43 -3.65 13.24 7.46
N ILE A 44 -4.57 12.29 7.64
CA ILE A 44 -6.01 12.53 7.50
C ILE A 44 -6.60 12.76 8.89
N HIS A 45 -7.29 13.88 9.07
CA HIS A 45 -7.98 14.20 10.31
C HIS A 45 -9.33 13.47 10.38
N ILE A 46 -9.37 12.33 11.07
CA ILE A 46 -10.57 11.46 11.14
C ILE A 46 -11.54 11.84 12.27
N TRP A 47 -11.09 12.60 13.26
CA TRP A 47 -11.91 13.03 14.40
C TRP A 47 -11.30 14.24 15.12
N ASP A 48 -12.16 15.09 15.70
CA ASP A 48 -11.80 16.21 16.55
C ASP A 48 -12.25 15.94 18.00
N SER A 49 -11.30 15.94 18.93
CA SER A 49 -11.56 15.59 20.33
C SER A 49 -12.21 16.69 21.15
N TYR A 50 -12.11 17.96 20.72
CA TYR A 50 -12.68 19.11 21.42
C TYR A 50 -14.18 19.25 21.13
N THR A 51 -14.55 19.04 19.87
CA THR A 51 -15.93 19.15 19.38
C THR A 51 -16.66 17.81 19.34
N GLY A 52 -15.94 16.69 19.33
CA GLY A 52 -16.49 15.35 19.12
C GLY A 52 -16.90 15.08 17.66
N ALA A 53 -16.54 15.95 16.72
CA ALA A 53 -16.86 15.78 15.31
C ALA A 53 -16.07 14.61 14.70
N LEU A 54 -16.74 13.81 13.87
CA LEU A 54 -16.14 12.71 13.11
C LEU A 54 -16.11 13.07 11.63
N ALA A 55 -15.05 12.67 10.93
CA ALA A 55 -14.98 12.84 9.48
C ALA A 55 -15.74 11.73 8.77
N ASP A 56 -16.62 12.11 7.85
CA ASP A 56 -17.17 11.20 6.85
C ASP A 56 -16.20 11.11 5.67
N PHE A 57 -15.87 9.89 5.24
CA PHE A 57 -15.00 9.69 4.08
C PHE A 57 -15.54 8.59 3.16
N THR A 58 -15.26 8.75 1.87
CA THR A 58 -15.54 7.76 0.84
C THR A 58 -14.27 7.52 0.05
N THR A 59 -13.89 6.26 -0.10
CA THR A 59 -12.76 5.86 -0.95
C THR A 59 -13.27 5.03 -2.12
N GLN A 60 -12.73 5.29 -3.31
CA GLN A 60 -13.02 4.54 -4.51
C GLN A 60 -11.71 4.20 -5.21
N PHE A 61 -11.49 2.92 -5.43
CA PHE A 61 -10.30 2.43 -6.12
C PHE A 61 -10.69 1.29 -7.06
N SER A 62 -9.82 1.03 -8.02
CA SER A 62 -9.88 -0.15 -8.87
C SER A 62 -8.53 -0.85 -8.78
N PHE A 63 -8.54 -2.16 -8.67
CA PHE A 63 -7.34 -2.97 -8.58
C PHE A 63 -7.44 -4.17 -9.51
N THR A 64 -6.30 -4.77 -9.84
CA THR A 64 -6.23 -5.99 -10.64
C THR A 64 -5.25 -6.94 -10.00
N LEU A 65 -5.66 -8.19 -9.82
CA LEU A 65 -4.77 -9.27 -9.40
C LEU A 65 -4.39 -10.07 -10.64
N ASN A 66 -3.10 -10.07 -10.98
CA ASN A 66 -2.58 -10.87 -12.08
C ASN A 66 -1.63 -11.93 -11.53
N ALA A 67 -2.09 -13.18 -11.48
CA ALA A 67 -1.30 -14.30 -11.00
C ALA A 67 -0.40 -14.92 -12.09
N ARG A 68 -0.38 -14.42 -13.33
CA ARG A 68 0.42 -14.96 -14.45
C ARG A 68 0.34 -16.49 -14.62
N ASN A 69 -0.84 -17.07 -14.40
CA ASN A 69 -1.08 -18.54 -14.41
C ASN A 69 -0.30 -19.33 -13.34
N ALA A 70 0.14 -18.70 -12.25
CA ALA A 70 0.77 -19.38 -11.13
C ALA A 70 -0.21 -20.37 -10.47
N THR A 71 0.27 -21.57 -10.20
CA THR A 71 -0.51 -22.65 -9.54
C THR A 71 -0.61 -22.48 -8.03
N ILE A 72 0.29 -21.69 -7.43
CA ILE A 72 0.27 -21.31 -6.02
C ILE A 72 0.27 -19.79 -5.96
N TYR A 73 -0.76 -19.20 -5.33
CA TYR A 73 -0.88 -17.76 -5.18
C TYR A 73 -1.46 -17.40 -3.80
N GLY A 74 -0.86 -16.42 -3.15
CA GLY A 74 -1.35 -15.80 -1.93
C GLY A 74 -1.53 -14.31 -2.18
N ASN A 75 -2.70 -13.88 -2.63
CA ASN A 75 -2.93 -12.50 -3.00
C ASN A 75 -3.94 -11.89 -2.03
N ARG A 76 -3.46 -11.02 -1.15
CA ARG A 76 -4.30 -10.24 -0.25
C ARG A 76 -4.12 -8.77 -0.58
N PHE A 77 -5.24 -8.06 -0.62
CA PHE A 77 -5.29 -6.62 -0.76
C PHE A 77 -6.14 -6.08 0.38
N ALA A 78 -5.71 -4.96 0.96
CA ALA A 78 -6.46 -4.26 1.99
C ALA A 78 -6.31 -2.75 1.80
N PHE A 79 -7.41 -2.04 2.07
CA PHE A 79 -7.37 -0.62 2.39
C PHE A 79 -7.34 -0.48 3.91
N PHE A 80 -6.54 0.43 4.45
CA PHE A 80 -6.38 0.60 5.89
C PHE A 80 -6.24 2.07 6.28
N LEU A 81 -6.59 2.35 7.54
CA LEU A 81 -6.24 3.58 8.25
C LEU A 81 -5.29 3.19 9.39
N ALA A 82 -4.22 3.95 9.57
CA ALA A 82 -3.23 3.73 10.61
C ALA A 82 -2.86 5.04 11.30
N THR A 83 -2.20 4.95 12.45
CA THR A 83 -1.67 6.12 13.15
C THR A 83 -0.59 6.80 12.31
N VAL A 84 -0.47 8.11 12.45
CA VAL A 84 0.64 8.86 11.86
C VAL A 84 1.97 8.29 12.36
N GLY A 85 2.91 8.03 11.45
CA GLY A 85 4.19 7.41 11.78
C GLY A 85 4.15 5.88 11.89
N TYR A 86 3.04 5.23 11.49
CA TYR A 86 3.04 3.79 11.25
C TYR A 86 4.16 3.42 10.26
N GLN A 87 4.92 2.39 10.60
CA GLN A 87 5.96 1.84 9.75
C GLN A 87 5.66 0.38 9.51
N MET A 88 5.65 -0.01 8.23
CA MET A 88 5.59 -1.42 7.87
C MET A 88 6.91 -2.09 8.28
N LEU A 89 6.83 -3.17 9.05
CA LEU A 89 7.99 -4.01 9.33
C LEU A 89 8.36 -4.78 8.06
N ASP A 90 9.55 -4.52 7.52
CA ASP A 90 10.07 -5.29 6.39
C ASP A 90 10.54 -6.67 6.87
N ILE A 91 9.79 -7.70 6.50
CA ILE A 91 10.08 -9.09 6.86
C ILE A 91 11.22 -9.65 5.98
N LYS A 92 11.57 -9.00 4.86
CA LYS A 92 12.68 -9.43 3.98
C LYS A 92 14.04 -9.40 4.68
N LEU A 93 14.29 -8.41 5.53
CA LEU A 93 15.59 -8.25 6.20
C LEU A 93 15.97 -9.46 7.05
N ASN A 94 14.99 -10.26 7.48
CA ASN A 94 15.26 -11.49 8.23
C ASN A 94 15.46 -12.72 7.35
N TYR A 95 15.08 -12.73 6.06
CA TYR A 95 15.30 -13.88 5.19
C TYR A 95 16.64 -13.79 4.45
N ASP A 96 17.02 -12.59 4.00
CA ASP A 96 18.28 -12.36 3.28
C ASP A 96 19.53 -12.40 4.18
N ARG A 97 19.34 -12.45 5.51
CA ARG A 97 20.43 -12.46 6.51
C ARG A 97 20.80 -13.87 7.01
N ILE A 98 20.08 -14.90 6.57
CA ILE A 98 20.27 -16.31 6.98
C ILE A 98 20.69 -17.21 5.81
N MET A 99 21.06 -16.62 4.67
CA MET A 99 21.63 -17.28 3.50
C MET A 99 22.99 -16.66 3.16
#